data_AF-A0A350YKU5-F1
#
_entry.id   AF-A0A350YKU5-F1
#
_cell.length_a   1.000
_cell.length_b   1.000
_cell.length_c   1.000
_cell.angle_alpha   90.00
_cell.angle_beta   90.00
_cell.angle_gamma   90.00
#
_symmetry.space_group_name_H-M   'P 1'
#
loop_
_entity.id
_entity.type
_entity.pdbx_description
1 polymer ?
#
loop_
_entity_poly.entity_id
_entity_poly.type
_entity_poly.pdbx_seq_one_letter_code
_entity_poly.pdbx_strand_id
1 'polypeptide(L)'
;GLCLTSLGLTATRVMAPALFYLLFAIPLPNLVQAGLSQDLQLLSSTLGVWPLKAIGLSVFQEGNVIDLGGYSLQVVDACSGLRYIFPLMSFGYLIAFLYQGAMWKRVFLFLSTVPIAIFMNALRISAIGVTVNWWGIEMAEGLVHDLEGWVVFLGCTLLLMLEVWLLNFVGRAGRLNWDYIGLPKGAITRDYKAKSAPQIAALMLAALLAAVMTTGVIENRKEIVPAHTPLAMFPLTLSDWRGQLQTLDPAIAAELKLSDYWLADYARKAGEPAVNLYVAYYDSQRAGVITHTPASCIPGGGWRIESKDVKAVAMEAGTLNVSRILARRGKDAILVYYWFDQRGRNLTESYAVKAYLLVDSLTKGRTDGSLIRLVTAVGEHETLDAAEQRLQAFLKVARPAVQSHLPAGAR
;
A
#
# COMPACT_ATOMS: atom_id res chain seq x y z
N GLY A 1 17.24 13.58 18.74
CA GLY A 1 17.32 15.04 18.93
C GLY A 1 17.43 15.40 20.39
N LEU A 2 16.32 15.37 21.13
CA LEU A 2 16.24 15.79 22.53
C LEU A 2 17.23 15.06 23.46
N CYS A 3 17.35 13.73 23.39
CA CYS A 3 18.32 12.99 24.22
C CYS A 3 19.77 13.44 23.97
N LEU A 4 20.13 13.68 22.71
CA LEU A 4 21.49 14.09 22.32
C LEU A 4 21.85 15.46 22.88
N THR A 5 20.91 16.40 22.89
CA THR A 5 21.14 17.78 23.34
C THR A 5 21.02 17.94 24.85
N SER A 6 20.18 17.14 25.52
CA SER A 6 19.97 17.20 26.98
C SER A 6 20.94 16.30 27.77
N LEU A 7 21.21 15.09 27.28
CA LEU A 7 22.00 14.07 27.98
C LEU A 7 23.38 13.82 27.34
N GLY A 8 23.63 14.38 26.16
CA GLY A 8 24.88 14.20 25.42
C GLY A 8 24.98 12.89 24.64
N LEU A 9 26.07 12.74 23.89
CA LEU A 9 26.28 11.61 22.98
C LEU A 9 26.41 10.27 23.70
N THR A 10 27.11 10.24 24.84
CA THR A 10 27.35 9.01 25.60
C THR A 10 26.05 8.41 26.13
N ALA A 11 25.22 9.22 26.79
CA ALA A 11 23.91 8.76 27.28
C ALA A 11 22.99 8.35 26.13
N THR A 12 22.99 9.12 25.03
CA THR A 12 22.19 8.79 23.84
C THR A 12 22.60 7.47 23.20
N ARG A 13 23.90 7.14 23.17
CA ARG A 13 24.38 5.84 22.67
C ARG A 13 23.90 4.67 23.55
N VAL A 14 23.83 4.87 24.86
CA VAL A 14 23.29 3.85 25.78
C VAL A 14 21.78 3.67 25.57
N MET A 15 21.05 4.76 25.32
CA MET A 15 19.60 4.74 25.05
C MET A 15 19.26 4.39 23.60
N ALA A 16 20.23 4.32 22.70
CA ALA A 16 20.00 4.12 21.26
C ALA A 16 19.11 2.92 20.94
N PRO A 17 19.22 1.75 21.63
CA PRO A 17 18.33 0.63 21.37
C PRO A 17 16.86 0.93 21.68
N ALA A 18 16.58 1.61 22.80
CA ALA A 18 15.22 2.02 23.15
C ALA A 18 14.67 3.10 22.21
N LEU A 19 15.53 4.04 21.78
CA LEU A 19 15.16 5.06 20.79
C LEU A 19 14.88 4.44 19.42
N PHE A 20 15.64 3.42 19.02
CA PHE A 20 15.39 2.67 17.80
C PHE A 20 14.07 1.89 17.89
N TYR A 21 13.76 1.31 19.05
CA TYR A 21 12.49 0.60 19.27
C TYR A 21 11.27 1.49 19.00
N LEU A 22 11.35 2.79 19.31
CA LEU A 22 10.27 3.74 19.01
C LEU A 22 10.00 3.92 17.51
N LEU A 23 10.95 3.59 16.63
CA LEU A 23 10.71 3.64 15.18
C LEU A 23 9.64 2.64 14.73
N PHE A 24 9.47 1.52 15.44
CA PHE A 24 8.40 0.56 15.16
C PHE A 24 6.99 1.09 15.48
N ALA A 25 6.88 2.18 16.25
CA ALA A 25 5.61 2.85 16.50
C ALA A 25 5.22 3.83 15.37
N ILE A 26 6.16 4.16 14.47
CA ILE A 26 5.89 5.04 13.34
C ILE A 26 5.28 4.18 12.22
N PRO A 27 4.02 4.43 11.81
CA PRO A 27 3.41 3.68 10.72
C PRO A 27 4.20 3.95 9.42
N LEU A 28 4.37 2.91 8.61
CA LEU A 28 4.97 3.09 7.29
C LEU A 28 4.07 3.99 6.43
N PRO A 29 4.65 4.77 5.51
CA PRO A 29 3.87 5.50 4.52
C PRO A 29 2.95 4.56 3.74
N ASN A 30 1.67 4.92 3.59
CA ASN A 30 0.64 4.07 2.96
C ASN A 30 1.05 3.52 1.59
N LEU A 31 1.85 4.26 0.80
CA LEU A 31 2.33 3.79 -0.50
C LEU A 31 3.27 2.58 -0.38
N VAL A 32 4.16 2.60 0.61
CA VAL A 32 5.05 1.48 0.91
C VAL A 32 4.25 0.32 1.46
N GLN A 33 3.30 0.60 2.36
CA GLN A 33 2.42 -0.40 2.95
C GLN A 33 1.56 -1.11 1.89
N ALA A 34 0.97 -0.37 0.95
CA ALA A 34 0.12 -0.92 -0.09
C ALA A 34 0.90 -1.81 -1.07
N GLY A 35 2.08 -1.37 -1.52
CA GLY A 35 2.93 -2.18 -2.40
C GLY A 35 3.38 -3.47 -1.71
N LEU A 36 3.88 -3.36 -0.49
CA LEU A 36 4.33 -4.53 0.29
C LEU A 36 3.15 -5.46 0.64
N SER A 37 1.97 -4.91 0.94
CA SER A 37 0.74 -5.69 1.21
C SER A 37 0.42 -6.60 0.03
N GLN A 38 0.40 -6.05 -1.18
CA GLN A 38 0.07 -6.78 -2.40
C GLN A 38 1.07 -7.90 -2.70
N ASP A 39 2.37 -7.61 -2.61
CA ASP A 39 3.43 -8.61 -2.84
C ASP A 39 3.33 -9.76 -1.83
N LEU A 40 3.11 -9.43 -0.55
CA LEU A 40 2.97 -10.42 0.51
C LEU A 40 1.66 -11.21 0.41
N GLN A 41 0.56 -10.61 -0.05
CA GLN A 41 -0.70 -11.33 -0.31
C GLN A 41 -0.49 -12.40 -1.38
N LEU A 42 0.15 -12.07 -2.51
CA LEU A 42 0.43 -13.02 -3.58
C LEU A 42 1.36 -14.15 -3.10
N LEU A 43 2.43 -13.81 -2.38
CA LEU A 43 3.36 -14.78 -1.82
C LEU A 43 2.66 -15.71 -0.82
N SER A 44 1.90 -15.13 0.13
CA SER A 44 1.20 -15.90 1.16
C SER A 44 0.10 -16.78 0.59
N SER A 45 -0.62 -16.32 -0.45
CA SER A 45 -1.62 -17.13 -1.16
C SER A 45 -0.98 -18.33 -1.83
N THR A 46 0.15 -18.12 -2.50
CA THR A 46 0.91 -19.19 -3.18
C THR A 46 1.42 -20.22 -2.19
N LEU A 47 2.01 -19.77 -1.07
CA LEU A 47 2.47 -20.65 0.00
C LEU A 47 1.31 -21.35 0.72
N GLY A 48 0.18 -20.67 0.92
CA GLY A 48 -1.00 -21.23 1.60
C GLY A 48 -1.77 -22.25 0.77
N VAL A 49 -1.65 -22.22 -0.56
CA VAL A 49 -2.24 -23.24 -1.44
C VAL A 49 -1.50 -24.58 -1.33
N TRP A 50 -0.21 -24.57 -0.98
CA TRP A 50 0.60 -25.79 -0.94
C TRP A 50 0.10 -26.81 0.10
N PRO A 51 -0.16 -26.43 1.37
CA PRO A 51 -0.79 -27.34 2.34
C PRO A 51 -2.19 -27.82 1.94
N LEU A 52 -3.01 -26.95 1.33
CA LEU A 52 -4.36 -27.32 0.88
C LEU A 52 -4.31 -28.46 -0.15
N LYS A 53 -3.43 -28.33 -1.15
CA LYS A 53 -3.19 -29.39 -2.15
C LYS A 53 -2.60 -30.64 -1.53
N ALA A 54 -1.71 -30.51 -0.55
CA ALA A 54 -1.10 -31.65 0.14
C ALA A 54 -2.12 -32.49 0.91
N ILE A 55 -3.19 -31.88 1.42
CA ILE A 55 -4.31 -32.56 2.10
C ILE A 55 -5.34 -33.13 1.09
N GLY A 56 -5.14 -32.90 -0.20
CA GLY A 56 -5.99 -33.41 -1.28
C GLY A 56 -7.19 -32.52 -1.63
N LEU A 57 -7.21 -31.27 -1.17
CA LEU A 57 -8.24 -30.31 -1.56
C LEU A 57 -7.99 -29.81 -2.98
N SER A 58 -9.03 -29.87 -3.81
CA SER A 58 -9.02 -29.30 -5.16
C SER A 58 -9.14 -27.79 -5.06
N VAL A 59 -8.01 -27.09 -5.16
CA VAL A 59 -7.94 -25.63 -5.09
C VAL A 59 -7.27 -25.04 -6.33
N PHE A 60 -7.91 -24.02 -6.88
CA PHE A 60 -7.36 -23.22 -7.97
C PHE A 60 -6.98 -21.83 -7.44
N GLN A 61 -5.81 -21.33 -7.83
CA GLN A 61 -5.34 -20.02 -7.39
C GLN A 61 -5.30 -19.08 -8.59
N GLU A 62 -5.93 -17.93 -8.46
CA GLU A 62 -5.87 -16.85 -9.43
C GLU A 62 -5.49 -15.55 -8.72
N GLY A 63 -4.21 -15.16 -8.80
CA GLY A 63 -3.69 -14.02 -8.05
C GLY A 63 -3.76 -14.26 -6.53
N ASN A 64 -4.49 -13.39 -5.82
CA ASN A 64 -4.77 -13.48 -4.39
C ASN A 64 -6.16 -14.12 -4.08
N VAL A 65 -6.83 -14.66 -5.09
CA VAL A 65 -8.08 -15.41 -4.93
C VAL A 65 -7.78 -16.91 -4.97
N ILE A 66 -8.32 -17.65 -4.01
CA ILE A 66 -8.23 -19.10 -3.88
C ILE A 66 -9.64 -19.66 -4.05
N ASP A 67 -9.87 -20.38 -5.14
CA ASP A 67 -11.14 -21.02 -5.45
C ASP A 67 -11.15 -22.47 -4.94
N LEU A 68 -12.13 -22.77 -4.08
CA LEU A 68 -12.40 -24.09 -3.50
C LEU A 68 -13.55 -24.81 -4.26
N GLY A 69 -13.97 -24.28 -5.41
CA GLY A 69 -15.07 -24.78 -6.23
C GLY A 69 -16.44 -24.25 -5.81
N GLY A 70 -16.85 -24.52 -4.57
CA GLY A 70 -18.12 -24.02 -4.01
C GLY A 70 -18.02 -22.63 -3.37
N TYR A 71 -16.80 -22.22 -3.03
CA TYR A 71 -16.49 -20.97 -2.32
C TYR A 71 -15.22 -20.35 -2.89
N SER A 72 -15.17 -19.02 -2.95
CA SER A 72 -13.96 -18.29 -3.33
C SER A 72 -13.44 -17.48 -2.15
N LEU A 73 -12.20 -17.74 -1.74
CA LEU A 73 -11.53 -17.01 -0.68
C LEU A 73 -10.61 -15.96 -1.28
N GLN A 74 -10.86 -14.70 -0.95
CA GLN A 74 -9.98 -13.61 -1.33
C GLN A 74 -9.06 -13.25 -0.16
N VAL A 75 -7.76 -13.28 -0.41
CA VAL A 75 -6.75 -12.78 0.54
C VAL A 75 -6.74 -11.26 0.45
N VAL A 76 -7.62 -10.64 1.25
CA VAL A 76 -7.73 -9.17 1.38
C VAL A 76 -6.60 -8.60 2.26
N ASP A 77 -6.53 -7.27 2.41
CA ASP A 77 -5.48 -6.59 3.19
C ASP A 77 -5.32 -7.12 4.63
N ALA A 78 -6.40 -7.62 5.24
CA ALA A 78 -6.37 -8.25 6.56
C ALA A 78 -5.51 -9.53 6.61
N CYS A 79 -5.23 -10.14 5.46
CA CYS A 79 -4.45 -11.37 5.29
C CYS A 79 -3.09 -11.14 4.61
N SER A 80 -2.67 -9.88 4.43
CA SER A 80 -1.36 -9.52 3.86
C SER A 80 -0.15 -9.90 4.73
N GLY A 81 -0.37 -10.32 5.97
CA GLY A 81 0.70 -10.63 6.93
C GLY A 81 1.34 -9.40 7.58
N LEU A 82 1.19 -8.19 7.01
CA LEU A 82 1.78 -6.95 7.56
C LEU A 82 1.32 -6.64 8.98
N ARG A 83 0.05 -6.94 9.28
CA ARG A 83 -0.54 -6.78 10.62
C ARG A 83 0.18 -7.62 11.68
N TYR A 84 0.86 -8.69 11.29
CA TYR A 84 1.64 -9.56 12.17
C TYR A 84 3.14 -9.30 12.07
N ILE A 85 3.66 -8.98 10.88
CA ILE A 85 5.08 -8.71 10.64
C ILE A 85 5.57 -7.55 11.50
N PHE A 86 4.88 -6.38 11.51
CA PHE A 86 5.38 -5.23 12.26
C PHE A 86 5.41 -5.46 13.78
N PRO A 87 4.33 -5.96 14.42
CA PRO A 87 4.40 -6.32 15.83
C PRO A 87 5.47 -7.39 16.11
N LEU A 88 5.58 -8.41 15.27
CA LEU A 88 6.57 -9.48 15.47
C LEU A 88 8.01 -8.99 15.30
N MET A 89 8.29 -8.09 14.35
CA MET A 89 9.60 -7.45 14.20
C MET A 89 9.95 -6.60 15.43
N SER A 90 8.98 -5.87 15.97
CA SER A 90 9.14 -5.11 17.22
C SER A 90 9.48 -6.05 18.38
N PHE A 91 8.68 -7.09 18.59
CA PHE A 91 8.94 -8.12 19.61
C PHE A 91 10.28 -8.83 19.39
N GLY A 92 10.62 -9.19 18.16
CA GLY A 92 11.90 -9.83 17.83
C GLY A 92 13.08 -8.90 18.06
N TYR A 93 12.95 -7.59 17.81
CA TYR A 93 13.95 -6.61 18.20
C TYR A 93 14.13 -6.57 19.72
N LEU A 94 13.03 -6.53 20.47
CA LEU A 94 13.05 -6.55 21.94
C LEU A 94 13.73 -7.82 22.46
N ILE A 95 13.35 -9.00 21.95
CA ILE A 95 13.93 -10.28 22.32
C ILE A 95 15.42 -10.33 21.96
N ALA A 96 15.79 -9.91 20.75
CA ALA A 96 17.18 -9.81 20.32
C ALA A 96 17.97 -8.85 21.23
N PHE A 97 17.37 -7.75 21.68
CA PHE A 97 17.96 -6.82 22.62
C PHE A 97 18.18 -7.45 24.01
N LEU A 98 17.19 -8.16 24.55
CA LEU A 98 17.31 -8.85 25.84
C LEU A 98 18.22 -10.09 25.80
N TYR A 99 18.43 -10.67 24.62
CA TYR A 99 19.28 -11.83 24.42
C TYR A 99 20.77 -11.48 24.54
N GLN A 100 21.40 -11.92 25.61
CA GLN A 100 22.84 -11.78 25.86
C GLN A 100 23.62 -12.89 25.15
N GLY A 101 23.83 -12.73 23.84
CA GLY A 101 24.62 -13.63 23.01
C GLY A 101 25.46 -12.90 21.98
N ALA A 102 26.09 -13.66 21.09
CA ALA A 102 26.85 -13.09 19.97
C ALA A 102 25.94 -12.21 19.07
N MET A 103 26.48 -11.11 18.55
CA MET A 103 25.71 -10.16 17.73
C MET A 103 25.04 -10.81 16.52
N TRP A 104 25.68 -11.80 15.89
CA TRP A 104 25.08 -12.53 14.76
C TRP A 104 23.80 -13.27 15.17
N LYS A 105 23.71 -13.82 16.40
CA LYS A 105 22.51 -14.49 16.91
C LYS A 105 21.37 -13.49 17.08
N ARG A 106 21.69 -12.29 17.58
CA ARG A 106 20.72 -11.19 17.75
C ARG A 106 20.19 -10.70 16.40
N VAL A 107 21.10 -10.53 15.42
CA VAL A 107 20.73 -10.16 14.05
C VAL A 107 19.88 -11.26 13.40
N PHE A 108 20.26 -12.53 13.56
CA PHE A 108 19.49 -13.67 13.06
C PHE A 108 18.08 -13.71 13.65
N LEU A 109 17.95 -13.62 14.98
CA LEU A 109 16.64 -13.58 15.68
C LEU A 109 15.75 -12.43 15.21
N PHE A 110 16.34 -11.28 14.91
CA PHE A 110 15.57 -10.15 14.37
C PHE A 110 15.14 -10.42 12.92
N LEU A 111 16.07 -10.87 12.07
CA LEU A 111 15.78 -11.10 10.65
C LEU A 111 14.86 -12.30 10.41
N SER A 112 14.85 -13.30 11.30
CA SER A 112 13.96 -14.48 11.24
C SER A 112 12.49 -14.14 11.49
N THR A 113 12.18 -13.01 12.15
CA THR A 113 10.79 -12.56 12.35
C THR A 113 10.01 -12.43 11.04
N VAL A 114 10.66 -11.96 9.97
CA VAL A 114 10.03 -11.76 8.66
C VAL A 114 9.61 -13.10 8.02
N PRO A 115 10.52 -14.08 7.80
CA PRO A 115 10.11 -15.38 7.24
C PRO A 115 9.16 -16.15 8.16
N ILE A 116 9.31 -16.07 9.50
CA ILE A 116 8.35 -16.68 10.44
C ILE A 116 6.95 -16.13 10.20
N ALA A 117 6.80 -14.80 10.14
CA ALA A 117 5.50 -14.18 9.94
C ALA A 117 4.88 -14.51 8.58
N ILE A 118 5.67 -14.54 7.50
CA ILE A 118 5.20 -14.95 6.16
C ILE A 118 4.72 -16.40 6.18
N PHE A 119 5.50 -17.30 6.77
CA PHE A 119 5.16 -18.72 6.86
C PHE A 119 3.90 -18.96 7.70
N MET A 120 3.81 -18.32 8.87
CA MET A 120 2.64 -18.43 9.73
C MET A 120 1.39 -17.82 9.09
N ASN A 121 1.53 -16.76 8.28
CA ASN A 121 0.43 -16.21 7.50
C ASN A 121 -0.01 -17.15 6.36
N ALA A 122 0.91 -17.89 5.74
CA ALA A 122 0.55 -18.92 4.77
C ALA A 122 -0.21 -20.10 5.42
N LEU A 123 0.25 -20.55 6.60
CA LEU A 123 -0.47 -21.57 7.39
C LEU A 123 -1.86 -21.10 7.81
N ARG A 124 -1.99 -19.82 8.19
CA ARG A 124 -3.27 -19.17 8.48
C ARG A 124 -4.23 -19.28 7.30
N ILE A 125 -3.82 -18.82 6.11
CA ILE A 125 -4.63 -18.90 4.89
C ILE A 125 -5.05 -20.35 4.59
N SER A 126 -4.12 -21.30 4.79
CA SER A 126 -4.41 -22.73 4.63
C SER A 126 -5.47 -23.21 5.62
N ALA A 127 -5.36 -22.81 6.89
CA ALA A 127 -6.31 -23.19 7.94
C ALA A 127 -7.72 -22.67 7.61
N ILE A 128 -7.86 -21.41 7.17
CA ILE A 128 -9.14 -20.86 6.72
C ILE A 128 -9.68 -21.65 5.52
N GLY A 129 -8.84 -22.00 4.54
CA GLY A 129 -9.25 -22.80 3.39
C GLY A 129 -9.82 -24.16 3.78
N VAL A 130 -9.17 -24.85 4.73
CA VAL A 130 -9.66 -26.12 5.27
C VAL A 130 -10.98 -25.93 6.01
N THR A 131 -11.07 -24.93 6.90
CA THR A 131 -12.28 -24.74 7.71
C THR A 131 -13.47 -24.34 6.86
N VAL A 132 -13.29 -23.49 5.86
CA VAL A 132 -14.36 -23.07 4.94
C VAL A 132 -14.85 -24.23 4.09
N ASN A 133 -13.94 -25.10 3.62
CA ASN A 133 -14.32 -26.26 2.82
C ASN A 133 -15.19 -27.26 3.60
N TRP A 134 -15.02 -27.38 4.92
CA TRP A 134 -15.77 -28.34 5.74
C TRP A 134 -16.96 -27.76 6.49
N TRP A 135 -16.86 -26.51 6.94
CA TRP A 135 -17.87 -25.85 7.79
C TRP A 135 -18.54 -24.63 7.12
N GLY A 136 -18.16 -24.29 5.89
CA GLY A 136 -18.76 -23.19 5.13
C GLY A 136 -18.10 -21.83 5.35
N ILE A 137 -18.55 -20.83 4.59
CA ILE A 137 -17.94 -19.48 4.52
C ILE A 137 -18.01 -18.70 5.84
N GLU A 138 -18.93 -19.07 6.73
CA GLU A 138 -19.07 -18.47 8.07
C GLU A 138 -17.80 -18.60 8.91
N MET A 139 -16.90 -19.54 8.59
CA MET A 139 -15.60 -19.66 9.25
C MET A 139 -14.56 -18.61 8.81
N ALA A 140 -14.76 -17.99 7.65
CA ALA A 140 -13.92 -16.92 7.15
C ALA A 140 -14.37 -15.53 7.64
N GLU A 141 -15.58 -15.42 8.21
CA GLU A 141 -16.18 -14.16 8.63
C GLU A 141 -16.54 -14.18 10.14
N GLY A 142 -16.56 -13.01 10.79
CA GLY A 142 -16.98 -12.89 12.19
C GLY A 142 -15.92 -13.32 13.23
N LEU A 143 -16.39 -13.81 14.39
CA LEU A 143 -15.57 -13.97 15.60
C LEU A 143 -14.38 -14.92 15.44
N VAL A 144 -14.53 -16.00 14.65
CA VAL A 144 -13.47 -16.99 14.43
C VAL A 144 -12.30 -16.36 13.68
N HIS A 145 -12.59 -15.54 12.66
CA HIS A 145 -11.60 -14.79 11.90
C HIS A 145 -10.81 -13.80 12.80
N ASP A 146 -11.49 -13.14 13.73
CA ASP A 146 -10.86 -12.17 14.64
C ASP A 146 -9.95 -12.86 15.68
N LEU A 147 -10.35 -14.02 16.21
CA LEU A 147 -9.57 -14.76 17.19
C LEU A 147 -8.34 -15.43 16.59
N GLU A 148 -8.41 -15.82 15.32
CA GLU A 148 -7.31 -16.46 14.60
C GLU A 148 -6.03 -15.61 14.62
N GLY A 149 -6.15 -14.28 14.51
CA GLY A 149 -4.99 -13.39 14.54
C GLY A 149 -4.18 -13.47 15.84
N TRP A 150 -4.85 -13.68 16.98
CA TRP A 150 -4.19 -13.89 18.26
C TRP A 150 -3.43 -15.22 18.30
N VAL A 151 -4.04 -16.28 17.77
CA VAL A 151 -3.44 -17.61 17.70
C VAL A 151 -2.17 -17.59 16.85
N VAL A 152 -2.24 -16.95 15.68
CA VAL A 152 -1.07 -16.80 14.79
C VAL A 152 0.04 -16.01 15.47
N PHE A 153 -0.29 -14.89 16.13
CA PHE A 153 0.70 -14.07 16.85
C PHE A 153 1.37 -14.83 18.01
N LEU A 154 0.59 -15.57 18.80
CA LEU A 154 1.12 -16.44 19.85
C LEU A 154 2.04 -17.51 19.27
N GLY A 155 1.63 -18.15 18.17
CA GLY A 155 2.42 -19.13 17.42
C GLY A 155 3.77 -18.56 16.95
N CYS A 156 3.76 -17.38 16.32
CA CYS A 156 4.97 -16.67 15.92
C CYS A 156 5.91 -16.40 17.10
N THR A 157 5.35 -15.98 18.24
CA THR A 157 6.14 -15.68 19.44
C THR A 157 6.76 -16.95 20.03
N LEU A 158 6.02 -18.07 20.03
CA LEU A 158 6.54 -19.38 20.45
C LEU A 158 7.66 -19.88 19.53
N LEU A 159 7.53 -19.68 18.20
CA LEU A 159 8.60 -20.00 17.25
C LEU A 159 9.85 -19.16 17.49
N LEU A 160 9.72 -17.86 17.79
CA LEU A 160 10.87 -17.03 18.19
C LEU A 160 11.52 -17.54 19.50
N MET A 161 10.73 -17.93 20.50
CA MET A 161 11.26 -18.52 21.74
C MET A 161 11.98 -19.85 21.47
N LEU A 162 11.43 -20.66 20.55
CA LEU A 162 12.06 -21.90 20.10
C LEU A 162 13.39 -21.62 19.38
N GLU A 163 13.48 -20.60 18.53
CA GLU A 163 14.74 -20.19 17.91
C GLU A 163 15.78 -19.75 18.94
N VAL A 164 15.38 -18.97 19.95
CA VAL A 164 16.26 -18.60 21.08
C VAL A 164 16.77 -19.85 21.79
N TRP A 165 15.88 -20.80 22.06
CA TRP A 165 16.25 -22.07 22.68
C TRP A 165 17.22 -22.87 21.82
N LEU A 166 16.97 -23.01 20.51
CA LEU A 166 17.84 -23.70 19.56
C LEU A 166 19.23 -23.02 19.45
N LEU A 167 19.28 -21.70 19.39
CA LEU A 167 20.53 -20.92 19.30
C LEU A 167 21.39 -21.03 20.56
N ASN A 168 20.82 -21.44 21.70
CA ASN A 168 21.59 -21.71 22.91
C ASN A 168 22.39 -23.00 22.83
N PHE A 169 22.03 -23.94 21.94
CA PHE A 169 22.84 -25.14 21.69
C PHE A 169 24.03 -24.88 20.75
N VAL A 170 24.01 -23.79 19.99
CA VAL A 170 25.06 -23.49 19.00
C VAL A 170 26.12 -22.54 19.58
N GLY A 171 27.29 -23.06 19.92
CA GLY A 171 28.40 -22.28 20.47
C GLY A 171 28.17 -21.83 21.92
N ARG A 172 28.66 -20.65 22.31
CA ARG A 172 28.44 -20.13 23.67
C ARG A 172 26.95 -19.83 23.87
N ALA A 173 26.34 -20.52 24.83
CA ALA A 173 24.96 -20.31 25.24
C ALA A 173 24.75 -18.85 25.64
N GLY A 174 23.73 -18.22 25.05
CA GLY A 174 23.25 -16.94 25.50
C GLY A 174 22.26 -17.11 26.65
N ARG A 175 21.83 -16.00 27.23
CA ARG A 175 20.72 -15.98 28.19
C ARG A 175 19.84 -14.77 27.90
N LEU A 176 18.53 -14.93 28.03
CA LEU A 176 17.61 -13.79 28.09
C LEU A 176 17.83 -13.10 29.42
N ASN A 177 18.31 -11.86 29.39
CA ASN A 177 18.49 -11.08 30.59
C ASN A 177 17.31 -10.13 30.79
N TRP A 178 16.50 -10.42 31.81
CA TRP A 178 15.33 -9.62 32.19
C TRP A 178 15.69 -8.45 33.11
N ASP A 179 16.94 -8.33 33.57
CA ASP A 179 17.41 -7.24 34.43
C ASP A 179 17.25 -5.86 33.77
N TYR A 180 17.19 -5.81 32.44
CA TYR A 180 16.92 -4.57 31.69
C TYR A 180 15.49 -4.06 31.85
N ILE A 181 14.55 -4.89 32.33
CA ILE A 181 13.15 -4.52 32.61
C ILE A 181 12.97 -4.17 34.10
N GLY A 182 13.88 -4.63 34.96
CA GLY A 182 13.84 -4.34 36.40
C GLY A 182 14.23 -2.89 36.72
N LEU A 183 13.68 -2.37 37.83
CA LEU A 183 14.18 -1.11 38.40
C LEU A 183 15.66 -1.28 38.77
N PRO A 184 16.54 -0.35 38.37
CA PRO A 184 17.97 -0.46 38.68
C PRO A 184 18.16 -0.54 40.20
N LYS A 185 18.84 -1.57 40.67
CA LYS A 185 19.25 -1.71 42.07
C LYS A 185 20.54 -0.93 42.29
N GLY A 186 20.45 0.25 42.91
CA GLY A 186 21.59 1.10 43.23
C GLY A 186 21.23 2.59 43.25
N ALA A 187 22.08 3.40 43.88
CA ALA A 187 21.94 4.85 43.80
C ALA A 187 22.22 5.32 42.36
N ILE A 188 21.22 5.92 41.71
CA ILE A 188 21.33 6.52 40.35
C ILE A 188 22.26 7.75 40.37
N THR A 189 22.64 8.22 41.55
CA THR A 189 23.44 9.42 41.77
C THR A 189 24.92 9.15 41.53
N ARG A 190 25.32 9.07 40.26
CA ARG A 190 26.64 9.55 39.86
C ARG A 190 26.47 11.03 39.56
N ASP A 191 27.31 11.90 40.15
CA ASP A 191 27.34 13.34 39.85
C ASP A 191 27.70 13.57 38.38
N TYR A 192 26.73 13.37 37.50
CA TYR A 192 26.84 13.69 36.10
C TYR A 192 26.54 15.17 35.96
N LYS A 193 27.59 15.99 35.98
CA LYS A 193 27.50 17.37 35.50
C LYS A 193 27.24 17.33 34.00
N ALA A 194 25.96 17.27 33.63
CA ALA A 194 25.55 17.38 32.25
C ALA A 194 26.16 18.67 31.68
N LYS A 195 26.99 18.56 30.64
CA LYS A 195 27.31 19.68 29.77
C LYS A 195 26.07 19.95 28.89
N SER A 196 24.95 20.27 29.53
CA SER A 196 23.74 20.63 28.82
C SER A 196 23.91 22.05 28.32
N ALA A 197 23.67 22.29 27.03
CA ALA A 197 23.29 23.62 26.57
C ALA A 197 21.76 23.69 26.72
N PRO A 198 21.23 24.11 27.90
CA PRO A 198 19.79 24.06 28.18
C PRO A 198 19.00 24.86 27.14
N GLN A 199 19.61 25.90 26.59
CA GLN A 199 19.09 26.70 25.48
C GLN A 199 18.86 25.86 24.21
N ILE A 200 19.78 24.97 23.83
CA ILE A 200 19.64 24.12 22.64
C ILE A 200 18.56 23.05 22.88
N ALA A 201 18.51 22.46 24.08
CA ALA A 201 17.45 21.50 24.43
C ALA A 201 16.07 22.17 24.44
N ALA A 202 15.95 23.37 25.01
CA ALA A 202 14.74 24.17 25.00
C ALA A 202 14.33 24.57 23.57
N LEU A 203 15.29 24.96 22.71
CA LEU A 203 15.03 25.25 21.29
C LEU A 203 14.54 24.01 20.52
N MET A 204 15.14 22.84 20.76
CA MET A 204 14.70 21.59 20.12
C MET A 204 13.30 21.18 20.59
N LEU A 205 12.98 21.38 21.88
CA LEU A 205 11.66 21.11 22.42
C LEU A 205 10.63 22.11 21.87
N ALA A 206 10.99 23.40 21.82
CA ALA A 206 10.16 24.44 21.23
C ALA A 206 9.93 24.18 19.74
N ALA A 207 10.94 23.74 18.99
CA ALA A 207 10.81 23.35 17.59
C ALA A 207 9.90 22.12 17.41
N LEU A 208 10.00 21.12 18.30
CA LEU A 208 9.10 19.97 18.29
C LEU A 208 7.65 20.37 18.60
N LEU A 209 7.45 21.20 19.63
CA LEU A 209 6.13 21.71 19.98
C LEU A 209 5.57 22.59 18.86
N ALA A 210 6.38 23.45 18.25
CA ALA A 210 5.99 24.23 17.09
C ALA A 210 5.62 23.32 15.92
N ALA A 211 6.39 22.27 15.64
CA ALA A 211 6.05 21.29 14.61
C ALA A 211 4.68 20.63 14.87
N VAL A 212 4.43 20.17 16.10
CA VAL A 212 3.15 19.56 16.51
C VAL A 212 1.99 20.56 16.43
N MET A 213 2.21 21.81 16.83
CA MET A 213 1.21 22.87 16.71
C MET A 213 0.94 23.21 15.25
N THR A 214 1.97 23.25 14.39
CA THR A 214 1.81 23.49 12.96
C THR A 214 1.08 22.37 12.25
N THR A 215 1.24 21.10 12.65
CA THR A 215 0.46 20.00 12.08
C THR A 215 -1.03 20.19 12.34
N GLY A 216 -1.42 20.60 13.56
CA GLY A 216 -2.82 20.90 13.89
C GLY A 216 -3.40 22.11 13.12
N VAL A 217 -2.57 23.13 12.86
CA VAL A 217 -2.97 24.29 12.05
C VAL A 217 -3.11 23.92 10.57
N ILE A 218 -2.20 23.10 10.03
CA ILE A 218 -2.23 22.64 8.63
C ILE A 218 -3.43 21.73 8.39
N GLU A 219 -3.74 20.83 9.32
CA GLU A 219 -4.84 19.89 9.22
C GLU A 219 -6.20 20.61 9.18
N ASN A 220 -6.38 21.63 10.04
CA ASN A 220 -7.62 22.41 10.12
C ASN A 220 -7.71 23.56 9.11
N ARG A 221 -6.71 23.76 8.25
CA ARG A 221 -6.74 24.78 7.20
C ARG A 221 -7.80 24.40 6.16
N LYS A 222 -8.81 25.26 5.95
CA LYS A 222 -9.77 25.11 4.85
C LYS A 222 -9.01 25.10 3.52
N GLU A 223 -9.18 24.02 2.74
CA GLU A 223 -8.64 23.92 1.40
C GLU A 223 -9.48 24.70 0.40
N ILE A 224 -8.82 25.17 -0.64
CA ILE A 224 -9.49 25.76 -1.79
C ILE A 224 -9.92 24.60 -2.67
N VAL A 225 -11.22 24.38 -2.79
CA VAL A 225 -11.80 23.45 -3.76
C VAL A 225 -12.18 24.25 -5.01
N PRO A 226 -11.48 24.06 -6.13
CA PRO A 226 -11.85 24.73 -7.38
C PRO A 226 -13.18 24.20 -7.90
N ALA A 227 -14.00 25.06 -8.51
CA ALA A 227 -15.17 24.59 -9.24
C ALA A 227 -14.71 23.83 -10.50
N HIS A 228 -15.37 22.72 -10.80
CA HIS A 228 -15.21 21.97 -12.05
C HIS A 228 -16.59 21.68 -12.67
N THR A 229 -16.59 21.37 -13.96
CA THR A 229 -17.82 20.93 -14.64
C THR A 229 -18.11 19.50 -14.21
N PRO A 230 -19.31 19.18 -13.70
CA PRO A 230 -19.63 17.84 -13.23
C PRO A 230 -19.34 16.78 -14.31
N LEU A 231 -18.65 15.71 -13.94
CA LEU A 231 -18.32 14.62 -14.85
C LEU A 231 -19.56 13.87 -15.34
N ALA A 232 -20.69 13.95 -14.62
CA ALA A 232 -21.99 13.48 -15.10
C ALA A 232 -22.44 14.15 -16.42
N MET A 233 -21.91 15.33 -16.76
CA MET A 233 -22.17 16.03 -18.03
C MET A 233 -21.17 15.68 -19.13
N PHE A 234 -20.22 14.77 -18.86
CA PHE A 234 -19.23 14.36 -19.84
C PHE A 234 -19.90 13.69 -21.05
N PRO A 235 -19.48 14.01 -22.29
CA PRO A 235 -20.20 13.58 -23.47
C PRO A 235 -20.07 12.06 -23.73
N LEU A 236 -21.20 11.42 -24.02
CA LEU A 236 -21.24 10.04 -24.52
C LEU A 236 -20.83 9.95 -26.00
N THR A 237 -20.75 11.07 -26.72
CA THR A 237 -20.30 11.08 -28.12
C THR A 237 -19.04 11.93 -28.24
N LEU A 238 -17.94 11.29 -28.64
CA LEU A 238 -16.64 11.93 -28.85
C LEU A 238 -16.18 11.70 -30.28
N SER A 239 -16.44 12.65 -31.18
CA SER A 239 -16.22 12.47 -32.62
C SER A 239 -16.95 11.20 -33.10
N ASP A 240 -16.26 10.25 -33.73
CA ASP A 240 -16.82 8.98 -34.21
C ASP A 240 -17.05 7.93 -33.10
N TRP A 241 -16.69 8.22 -31.85
CA TRP A 241 -16.83 7.29 -30.73
C TRP A 241 -18.16 7.47 -30.01
N ARG A 242 -18.86 6.35 -29.79
CA ARG A 242 -20.09 6.29 -29.00
C ARG A 242 -19.83 5.54 -27.70
N GLY A 243 -20.15 6.20 -26.60
CA GLY A 243 -19.99 5.73 -25.24
C GLY A 243 -21.25 5.06 -24.71
N GLN A 244 -21.06 3.99 -23.95
CA GLN A 244 -22.07 3.38 -23.11
C GLN A 244 -21.66 3.59 -21.65
N LEU A 245 -22.53 4.27 -20.89
CA LEU A 245 -22.26 4.57 -19.49
C LEU A 245 -22.22 3.29 -18.65
N GLN A 246 -21.27 3.23 -17.73
CA GLN A 246 -21.12 2.18 -16.73
C GLN A 246 -21.19 2.80 -15.34
N THR A 247 -21.49 1.99 -14.34
CA THR A 247 -21.53 2.43 -12.94
C THR A 247 -20.55 1.62 -12.10
N LEU A 248 -19.91 2.26 -11.13
CA LEU A 248 -19.14 1.55 -10.12
C LEU A 248 -20.08 0.80 -9.17
N ASP A 249 -19.62 -0.33 -8.65
CA ASP A 249 -20.30 -1.01 -7.55
C ASP A 249 -20.39 -0.05 -6.33
N PRO A 250 -21.54 0.04 -5.64
CA PRO A 250 -21.71 0.95 -4.50
C PRO A 250 -20.69 0.78 -3.38
N ALA A 251 -20.25 -0.46 -3.10
CA ALA A 251 -19.25 -0.73 -2.07
C ALA A 251 -17.88 -0.18 -2.50
N ILE A 252 -17.51 -0.35 -3.77
CA ILE A 252 -16.27 0.20 -4.34
C ILE A 252 -16.31 1.73 -4.33
N ALA A 253 -17.43 2.33 -4.75
CA ALA A 253 -17.59 3.78 -4.77
C ALA A 253 -17.47 4.40 -3.36
N ALA A 254 -18.04 3.75 -2.35
CA ALA A 254 -17.95 4.19 -0.95
C ALA A 254 -16.50 4.13 -0.41
N GLU A 255 -15.76 3.08 -0.77
CA GLU A 255 -14.36 2.92 -0.35
C GLU A 255 -13.43 3.93 -1.03
N LEU A 256 -13.64 4.20 -2.32
CA LEU A 256 -12.81 5.12 -3.10
C LEU A 256 -12.97 6.58 -2.67
N LYS A 257 -14.10 6.96 -2.05
CA LYS A 257 -14.40 8.33 -1.59
C LYS A 257 -14.20 9.38 -2.69
N LEU A 258 -14.64 9.06 -3.90
CA LEU A 258 -14.56 9.94 -5.07
C LEU A 258 -15.48 11.15 -4.85
N SER A 259 -15.00 12.36 -5.20
CA SER A 259 -15.87 13.54 -5.27
C SER A 259 -16.77 13.48 -6.50
N ASP A 260 -16.22 13.01 -7.62
CA ASP A 260 -16.92 12.89 -8.88
C ASP A 260 -16.23 11.82 -9.75
N TYR A 261 -16.96 11.16 -10.64
CA TYR A 261 -16.38 10.18 -11.54
C TYR A 261 -17.13 10.04 -12.86
N TRP A 262 -16.40 9.56 -13.87
CA TRP A 262 -16.95 9.10 -15.15
C TRP A 262 -16.44 7.69 -15.44
N LEU A 263 -17.33 6.80 -15.86
CA LEU A 263 -16.98 5.46 -16.29
C LEU A 263 -17.84 5.08 -17.50
N ALA A 264 -17.24 4.88 -18.67
CA ALA A 264 -17.97 4.51 -19.87
C ALA A 264 -17.10 3.73 -20.87
N ASP A 265 -17.73 2.85 -21.64
CA ASP A 265 -17.10 2.10 -22.72
C ASP A 265 -17.38 2.77 -24.07
N TYR A 266 -16.32 3.19 -24.77
CA TYR A 266 -16.44 3.86 -26.05
C TYR A 266 -16.04 2.93 -27.20
N ALA A 267 -16.89 2.83 -28.23
CA ALA A 267 -16.60 2.11 -29.47
C ALA A 267 -17.00 2.94 -30.69
N ARG A 268 -16.32 2.73 -31.83
CA ARG A 268 -16.69 3.39 -33.10
C ARG A 268 -17.84 2.67 -33.79
N LYS A 269 -17.81 1.34 -33.76
CA LYS A 269 -18.83 0.46 -34.32
C LYS A 269 -19.21 -0.63 -33.34
N ALA A 270 -20.45 -1.11 -33.43
CA ALA A 270 -20.90 -2.26 -32.66
C ALA A 270 -20.07 -3.50 -33.03
N GLY A 271 -19.54 -4.20 -32.03
CA GLY A 271 -18.70 -5.38 -32.20
C GLY A 271 -17.18 -5.12 -32.30
N GLU A 272 -16.74 -3.87 -32.39
CA GLU A 272 -15.32 -3.54 -32.23
C GLU A 272 -14.92 -3.52 -30.74
N PRO A 273 -13.66 -3.87 -30.39
CA PRO A 273 -13.18 -3.76 -29.02
C PRO A 273 -13.31 -2.31 -28.52
N ALA A 274 -14.00 -2.14 -27.39
CA ALA A 274 -14.21 -0.82 -26.80
C ALA A 274 -12.96 -0.31 -26.06
N VAL A 275 -12.92 1.00 -25.83
CA VAL A 275 -12.02 1.66 -24.89
C VAL A 275 -12.83 2.09 -23.67
N ASN A 276 -12.56 1.46 -22.53
CA ASN A 276 -13.11 1.87 -21.24
C ASN A 276 -12.37 3.14 -20.77
N LEU A 277 -13.10 4.24 -20.64
CA LEU A 277 -12.63 5.48 -20.04
C LEU A 277 -13.11 5.53 -18.59
N TYR A 278 -12.16 5.71 -17.68
CA TYR A 278 -12.42 6.00 -16.28
C TYR A 278 -11.73 7.30 -15.89
N VAL A 279 -12.50 8.24 -15.33
CA VAL A 279 -12.01 9.49 -14.75
C VAL A 279 -12.45 9.52 -13.30
N ALA A 280 -11.49 9.50 -12.39
CA ALA A 280 -11.71 9.64 -10.95
C ALA A 280 -11.24 11.03 -10.53
N TYR A 281 -12.14 11.84 -9.97
CA TYR A 281 -11.82 13.19 -9.50
C TYR A 281 -12.03 13.33 -7.98
N TYR A 282 -11.14 14.10 -7.37
CA TYR A 282 -11.11 14.39 -5.95
C TYR A 282 -11.03 15.90 -5.75
N ASP A 283 -11.96 16.47 -4.97
CA ASP A 283 -11.90 17.88 -4.52
C ASP A 283 -10.77 18.08 -3.51
N SER A 284 -10.57 17.08 -2.66
CA SER A 284 -9.51 17.02 -1.65
C SER A 284 -8.95 15.61 -1.60
N GLN A 285 -7.62 15.52 -1.52
CA GLN A 285 -6.91 14.25 -1.28
C GLN A 285 -6.36 14.18 0.16
N ARG A 286 -6.97 14.93 1.09
CA ARG A 286 -6.77 14.78 2.55
C ARG A 286 -7.62 13.62 3.10
N ALA A 287 -7.42 13.28 4.37
CA ALA A 287 -8.31 12.38 5.14
C ALA A 287 -8.54 10.96 4.55
N GLY A 288 -7.45 10.21 4.35
CA GLY A 288 -7.56 8.77 4.06
C GLY A 288 -8.05 8.43 2.65
N VAL A 289 -8.03 9.38 1.71
CA VAL A 289 -8.27 9.12 0.28
C VAL A 289 -7.08 8.35 -0.30
N ILE A 290 -7.33 7.11 -0.75
CA ILE A 290 -6.32 6.22 -1.31
C ILE A 290 -6.45 6.24 -2.85
N THR A 291 -5.76 7.17 -3.50
CA THR A 291 -5.57 7.10 -4.95
C THR A 291 -4.56 6.00 -5.26
N HIS A 292 -5.02 4.78 -5.47
CA HIS A 292 -4.19 3.67 -5.93
C HIS A 292 -3.98 3.73 -7.44
N THR A 293 -2.83 3.26 -7.91
CA THR A 293 -2.60 3.11 -9.35
C THR A 293 -3.32 1.88 -9.87
N PRO A 294 -3.69 1.82 -11.16
CA PRO A 294 -4.16 0.59 -11.78
C PRO A 294 -3.21 -0.60 -11.58
N ALA A 295 -1.89 -0.36 -11.46
CA ALA A 295 -0.92 -1.42 -11.16
C ALA A 295 -1.19 -2.15 -9.83
N SER A 296 -1.84 -1.49 -8.87
CA SER A 296 -2.20 -2.09 -7.57
C SER A 296 -3.49 -2.89 -7.63
N CYS A 297 -4.44 -2.51 -8.51
CA CYS A 297 -5.75 -3.17 -8.59
C CYS A 297 -5.85 -4.26 -9.64
N ILE A 298 -5.15 -4.09 -10.77
CA ILE A 298 -5.20 -5.04 -11.90
C ILE A 298 -4.84 -6.47 -11.43
N PRO A 299 -3.77 -6.69 -10.65
CA PRO A 299 -3.46 -8.03 -10.15
C PRO A 299 -4.49 -8.63 -9.19
N GLY A 300 -5.21 -7.80 -8.43
CA GLY A 300 -6.31 -8.25 -7.57
C GLY A 300 -7.50 -8.83 -8.35
N GLY A 301 -7.62 -8.52 -9.64
CA GLY A 301 -8.60 -9.11 -10.56
C GLY A 301 -8.09 -10.31 -11.37
N GLY A 302 -6.95 -10.90 -10.97
CA GLY A 302 -6.35 -12.06 -11.63
C GLY A 302 -5.40 -11.74 -12.79
N TRP A 303 -5.16 -10.46 -13.10
CA TRP A 303 -4.33 -10.06 -14.23
C TRP A 303 -2.84 -10.00 -13.87
N ARG A 304 -2.00 -10.75 -14.59
CA ARG A 304 -0.54 -10.67 -14.46
C ARG A 304 0.01 -9.55 -15.34
N ILE A 305 0.68 -8.57 -14.73
CA ILE A 305 1.38 -7.50 -15.45
C ILE A 305 2.62 -8.08 -16.14
N GLU A 306 2.68 -7.97 -17.47
CA GLU A 306 3.84 -8.42 -18.27
C GLU A 306 4.85 -7.30 -18.50
N SER A 307 4.37 -6.08 -18.72
CA SER A 307 5.23 -4.90 -18.83
C SER A 307 4.55 -3.66 -18.25
N LYS A 308 5.38 -2.78 -17.71
CA LYS A 308 5.01 -1.45 -17.23
C LYS A 308 6.09 -0.47 -17.68
N ASP A 309 5.69 0.54 -18.44
CA ASP A 309 6.59 1.55 -18.99
C ASP A 309 5.92 2.93 -19.03
N VAL A 310 6.70 3.99 -19.26
CA VAL A 310 6.17 5.33 -19.51
C VAL A 310 6.24 5.60 -21.00
N LYS A 311 5.10 5.92 -21.60
CA LYS A 311 5.00 6.21 -23.02
C LYS A 311 4.64 7.67 -23.27
N ALA A 312 5.41 8.29 -24.14
CA ALA A 312 5.13 9.62 -24.68
C ALA A 312 4.18 9.51 -25.88
N VAL A 313 2.98 10.08 -25.76
CA VAL A 313 2.00 10.16 -26.85
C VAL A 313 1.95 11.57 -27.38
N ALA A 314 2.17 11.73 -28.70
CA ALA A 314 2.06 13.02 -29.36
C ALA A 314 0.60 13.47 -29.46
N MET A 315 0.34 14.70 -29.03
CA MET A 315 -0.96 15.36 -28.99
C MET A 315 -0.85 16.73 -29.68
N GLU A 316 -1.98 17.35 -30.02
CA GLU A 316 -1.98 18.66 -30.69
C GLU A 316 -1.30 19.75 -29.85
N ALA A 317 -1.51 19.73 -28.52
CA ALA A 317 -0.93 20.68 -27.57
C ALA A 317 0.40 20.20 -26.95
N GLY A 318 1.17 19.34 -27.65
CA GLY A 318 2.46 18.81 -27.20
C GLY A 318 2.42 17.33 -26.84
N THR A 319 3.28 16.86 -25.94
CA THR A 319 3.38 15.44 -25.59
C THR A 319 2.65 15.15 -24.28
N LEU A 320 1.90 14.04 -24.22
CA LEU A 320 1.35 13.48 -22.98
C LEU A 320 2.14 12.26 -22.58
N ASN A 321 2.69 12.23 -21.37
CA ASN A 321 3.28 11.02 -20.82
C ASN A 321 2.19 10.22 -20.11
N VAL A 322 2.08 8.94 -20.46
CA VAL A 322 1.14 7.99 -19.85
C VAL A 322 1.90 6.80 -19.31
N SER A 323 1.48 6.29 -18.16
CA SER A 323 1.91 4.98 -17.69
C SER A 323 1.18 3.92 -18.49
N ARG A 324 1.94 3.07 -19.16
CA ARG A 324 1.46 1.97 -19.99
C ARG A 324 1.64 0.65 -19.25
N ILE A 325 0.59 -0.15 -19.18
CA ILE A 325 0.60 -1.50 -18.60
C ILE A 325 0.02 -2.47 -19.63
N LEU A 326 0.77 -3.54 -19.91
CA LEU A 326 0.25 -4.74 -20.56
C LEU A 326 0.03 -5.80 -19.49
N ALA A 327 -1.20 -6.30 -19.39
CA ALA A 327 -1.53 -7.37 -18.45
C ALA A 327 -2.28 -8.51 -19.13
N ARG A 328 -2.09 -9.74 -18.65
CA ARG A 328 -2.76 -10.95 -19.17
C ARG A 328 -3.48 -11.74 -18.10
N ARG A 329 -4.58 -12.39 -18.50
CA ARG A 329 -5.33 -13.35 -17.69
C ARG A 329 -5.73 -14.52 -18.59
N GLY A 330 -5.05 -15.65 -18.45
CA GLY A 330 -5.20 -16.78 -19.38
C GLY A 330 -4.82 -16.39 -20.81
N LYS A 331 -5.78 -16.44 -21.74
CA LYS A 331 -5.62 -16.01 -23.14
C LYS A 331 -5.90 -14.53 -23.36
N ASP A 332 -6.63 -13.91 -22.45
CA ASP A 332 -7.02 -12.51 -22.56
C ASP A 332 -5.84 -11.60 -22.24
N ALA A 333 -5.74 -10.49 -22.97
CA ALA A 333 -4.78 -9.44 -22.70
C ALA A 333 -5.48 -8.09 -22.70
N ILE A 334 -5.07 -7.22 -21.78
CA ILE A 334 -5.53 -5.84 -21.70
C ILE A 334 -4.35 -4.88 -21.76
N LEU A 335 -4.61 -3.75 -22.39
CA LEU A 335 -3.68 -2.66 -22.51
C LEU A 335 -4.27 -1.46 -21.78
N VAL A 336 -3.49 -0.91 -20.86
CA VAL A 336 -3.94 0.14 -19.94
C VAL A 336 -3.02 1.34 -20.07
N TYR A 337 -3.61 2.49 -20.34
CA TYR A 337 -2.97 3.78 -20.13
C TYR A 337 -3.56 4.44 -18.90
N TYR A 338 -2.72 5.01 -18.06
CA TYR A 338 -3.19 5.90 -17.01
C TYR A 338 -2.21 7.03 -16.74
N TRP A 339 -2.72 8.13 -16.24
CA TRP A 339 -1.92 9.24 -15.73
C TRP A 339 -2.72 10.01 -14.70
N PHE A 340 -2.03 10.82 -13.93
CA PHE A 340 -2.63 11.76 -12.99
C PHE A 340 -2.59 13.16 -13.60
N ASP A 341 -3.72 13.85 -13.55
CA ASP A 341 -3.77 15.28 -13.79
C ASP A 341 -3.89 16.00 -12.45
N GLN A 342 -2.86 16.76 -12.10
CA GLN A 342 -2.78 17.51 -10.87
C GLN A 342 -2.50 18.98 -11.15
N ARG A 343 -3.56 19.79 -11.16
CA ARG A 343 -3.48 21.25 -11.33
C ARG A 343 -2.68 21.60 -12.58
N GLY A 344 -2.96 20.92 -13.70
CA GLY A 344 -2.30 21.13 -14.99
C GLY A 344 -0.97 20.40 -15.16
N ARG A 345 -0.57 19.55 -14.21
CA ARG A 345 0.62 18.69 -14.35
C ARG A 345 0.21 17.29 -14.76
N ASN A 346 0.86 16.79 -15.81
CA ASN A 346 0.78 15.40 -16.23
C ASN A 346 1.82 14.57 -15.47
N LEU A 347 1.35 13.68 -14.58
CA LEU A 347 2.21 12.84 -13.74
C LEU A 347 1.91 11.36 -14.00
N THR A 348 2.94 10.53 -14.11
CA THR A 348 2.83 9.08 -14.32
C THR A 348 3.20 8.27 -13.07
N GLU A 349 3.95 8.86 -12.16
CA GLU A 349 4.46 8.20 -10.95
C GLU A 349 3.73 8.67 -9.69
N SER A 350 3.33 7.71 -8.84
CA SER A 350 2.63 7.97 -7.58
C SER A 350 3.44 8.80 -6.59
N TYR A 351 4.76 8.65 -6.60
CA TYR A 351 5.66 9.43 -5.74
C TYR A 351 5.62 10.91 -6.09
N ALA A 352 5.64 11.24 -7.38
CA ALA A 352 5.55 12.62 -7.85
C ALA A 352 4.20 13.23 -7.49
N VAL A 353 3.11 12.49 -7.68
CA VAL A 353 1.75 12.85 -7.25
C VAL A 353 1.72 13.23 -5.78
N LYS A 354 2.27 12.40 -4.88
CA LYS A 354 2.27 12.69 -3.44
C LYS A 354 3.21 13.83 -3.05
N ALA A 355 4.39 13.92 -3.66
CA ALA A 355 5.32 15.02 -3.42
C ALA A 355 4.70 16.38 -3.81
N TYR A 356 4.05 16.44 -4.97
CA TYR A 356 3.37 17.63 -5.43
C TYR A 356 2.11 17.96 -4.62
N LEU A 357 1.37 16.96 -4.14
CA LEU A 357 0.27 17.19 -3.19
C LEU A 357 0.76 17.84 -1.90
N LEU A 358 1.90 17.41 -1.35
CA LEU A 358 2.50 18.04 -0.16
C LEU A 358 2.88 19.50 -0.44
N VAL A 359 3.59 19.75 -1.54
CA VAL A 359 4.02 21.10 -1.92
C VAL A 359 2.82 22.01 -2.20
N ASP A 360 1.82 21.53 -2.93
CA ASP A 360 0.64 22.33 -3.30
C ASP A 360 -0.32 22.57 -2.12
N SER A 361 -0.42 21.63 -1.18
CA SER A 361 -1.15 21.84 0.07
C SER A 361 -0.56 23.01 0.87
N LEU A 362 0.77 23.14 0.89
CA LEU A 362 1.46 24.22 1.59
C LEU A 362 1.41 25.54 0.81
N THR A 363 1.77 25.51 -0.47
CA THR A 363 1.97 26.70 -1.31
C THR A 363 0.68 27.24 -1.94
N LYS A 364 -0.21 26.36 -2.39
CA LYS A 364 -1.46 26.71 -3.10
C LYS A 364 -2.71 26.53 -2.25
N GLY A 365 -2.63 25.81 -1.14
CA GLY A 365 -3.81 25.45 -0.32
C GLY A 365 -4.79 24.54 -1.06
N ARG A 366 -4.30 23.76 -2.04
CA ARG A 366 -5.08 22.90 -2.94
C ARG A 366 -4.53 21.48 -2.95
N THR A 367 -5.41 20.47 -2.85
CA THR A 367 -5.05 19.05 -3.03
C THR A 367 -5.94 18.31 -4.02
N ASP A 368 -6.73 19.04 -4.82
CA ASP A 368 -7.59 18.50 -5.87
C ASP A 368 -6.81 17.69 -6.93
N GLY A 369 -7.45 16.79 -7.65
CA GLY A 369 -6.78 16.11 -8.74
C GLY A 369 -7.55 14.94 -9.27
N SER A 370 -7.06 14.40 -10.39
CA SER A 370 -7.72 13.29 -11.05
C SER A 370 -6.76 12.18 -11.45
N LEU A 371 -7.30 10.96 -11.46
CA LEU A 371 -6.71 9.80 -12.12
C LEU A 371 -7.54 9.53 -13.37
N ILE A 372 -6.88 9.53 -14.53
CA ILE A 372 -7.49 9.15 -15.80
C ILE A 372 -6.93 7.79 -16.19
N ARG A 373 -7.79 6.86 -16.57
CA ARG A 373 -7.44 5.52 -17.03
C ARG A 373 -8.20 5.18 -18.30
N LEU A 374 -7.48 4.67 -19.28
CA LEU A 374 -8.01 4.05 -20.49
C LEU A 374 -7.64 2.57 -20.48
N VAL A 375 -8.61 1.70 -20.75
CA VAL A 375 -8.38 0.25 -20.89
C VAL A 375 -8.98 -0.22 -22.19
N THR A 376 -8.27 -1.08 -22.92
CA THR A 376 -8.85 -1.83 -24.04
C THR A 376 -8.37 -3.27 -24.01
N ALA A 377 -9.23 -4.18 -24.45
CA ALA A 377 -8.83 -5.56 -24.68
C ALA A 377 -7.94 -5.64 -25.93
N VAL A 378 -7.01 -6.58 -25.95
CA VAL A 378 -6.26 -7.00 -27.14
C VAL A 378 -6.95 -8.25 -27.66
N GLY A 379 -7.58 -8.17 -28.83
CA GLY A 379 -8.31 -9.31 -29.40
C GLY A 379 -7.40 -10.51 -29.71
N GLU A 380 -7.94 -11.73 -29.73
CA GLU A 380 -7.14 -12.96 -29.96
C GLU A 380 -6.35 -12.96 -31.29
N HIS A 381 -6.87 -12.29 -32.32
CA HIS A 381 -6.24 -12.14 -33.62
C HIS A 381 -5.69 -10.73 -33.87
N GLU A 382 -5.68 -9.89 -32.84
CA GLU A 382 -5.25 -8.51 -32.92
C GLU A 382 -3.78 -8.37 -32.53
N THR A 383 -3.02 -7.58 -33.28
CA THR A 383 -1.66 -7.23 -32.88
C THR A 383 -1.68 -6.20 -31.74
N LEU A 384 -0.69 -6.26 -30.85
CA LEU A 384 -0.56 -5.29 -29.76
C LEU A 384 -0.52 -3.84 -30.27
N ASP A 385 0.11 -3.62 -31.43
CA ASP A 385 0.18 -2.30 -32.08
C ASP A 385 -1.19 -1.78 -32.52
N ALA A 386 -2.10 -2.65 -32.98
CA ALA A 386 -3.46 -2.24 -33.34
C ALA A 386 -4.26 -1.80 -32.11
N ALA A 387 -4.15 -2.54 -31.00
CA ALA A 387 -4.77 -2.16 -29.72
C ALA A 387 -4.18 -0.83 -29.18
N GLU A 388 -2.88 -0.64 -29.35
CA GLU A 388 -2.19 0.60 -28.98
C GLU A 388 -2.64 1.79 -29.83
N GLN A 389 -2.77 1.61 -31.15
CA GLN A 389 -3.29 2.63 -32.05
C GLN A 389 -4.74 3.00 -31.70
N ARG A 390 -5.57 2.01 -31.32
CA ARG A 390 -6.92 2.25 -30.83
C ARG A 390 -6.92 3.15 -29.59
N LEU A 391 -6.10 2.84 -28.59
CA LEU A 391 -5.96 3.67 -27.38
C LEU A 391 -5.48 5.09 -27.70
N GLN A 392 -4.45 5.23 -28.54
CA GLN A 392 -3.93 6.55 -28.92
C GLN A 392 -4.96 7.37 -29.71
N ALA A 393 -5.72 6.73 -30.59
CA ALA A 393 -6.77 7.39 -31.36
C ALA A 393 -7.92 7.88 -30.47
N PHE A 394 -8.33 7.10 -29.47
CA PHE A 394 -9.31 7.53 -28.48
C PHE A 394 -8.75 8.63 -27.56
N LEU A 395 -7.51 8.47 -27.07
CA LEU A 395 -6.84 9.44 -26.21
C LEU A 395 -6.77 10.84 -26.84
N LYS A 396 -6.53 10.91 -28.17
CA LYS A 396 -6.49 12.18 -28.91
C LYS A 396 -7.80 12.97 -28.85
N VAL A 397 -8.94 12.29 -28.91
CA VAL A 397 -10.26 12.95 -28.83
C VAL A 397 -10.76 13.12 -27.40
N ALA A 398 -10.39 12.21 -26.50
CA ALA A 398 -10.84 12.23 -25.10
C ALA A 398 -10.10 13.29 -24.27
N ARG A 399 -8.79 13.49 -24.47
CA ARG A 399 -7.98 14.39 -23.62
C ARG A 399 -8.53 15.82 -23.59
N PRO A 400 -8.84 16.50 -24.71
CA PRO A 400 -9.36 17.87 -24.67
C PRO A 400 -10.70 17.95 -23.92
N ALA A 401 -11.58 16.96 -24.12
CA ALA A 401 -12.86 16.88 -23.41
C ALA A 401 -12.67 16.65 -21.91
N VAL A 402 -11.72 15.81 -21.50
CA VAL A 402 -11.41 15.60 -20.07
C VAL A 402 -10.84 16.88 -19.46
N GLN A 403 -9.93 17.58 -20.15
CA GLN A 403 -9.34 18.81 -19.66
C GLN A 403 -10.36 19.94 -19.49
N SER A 404 -11.44 19.99 -20.28
CA SER A 404 -12.50 20.99 -20.10
C SER A 404 -13.42 20.73 -18.90
N HIS A 405 -13.41 19.51 -18.36
CA HIS A 405 -14.18 19.13 -17.18
C HIS A 405 -13.36 19.13 -15.90
N LEU A 406 -12.03 19.24 -15.99
CA LEU A 406 -11.14 19.31 -14.84
C LEU A 406 -10.75 20.76 -14.52
N PRO A 407 -10.49 21.08 -13.24
CA PRO A 407 -9.98 22.40 -12.87
C PRO A 407 -8.70 22.75 -13.63
N ALA A 408 -8.64 23.95 -14.21
CA ALA A 408 -7.41 24.46 -14.77
C ALA A 408 -6.30 24.54 -13.71
N GLY A 409 -5.06 24.31 -14.13
CA GLY A 409 -3.89 24.62 -13.32
C GLY A 409 -3.89 26.12 -13.01
N ALA A 410 -3.89 26.48 -11.72
CA ALA A 410 -3.68 27.87 -11.32
C ALA A 410 -2.32 28.32 -11.90
N ARG A 411 -2.36 29.29 -12.82
CA ARG A 411 -1.17 29.97 -13.37
C ARG A 411 -0.46 30.75 -12.28
#